data_AF-A0A931F8G1-F1
#
_entry.id   AF-A0A931F8G1-F1
#
_cell.length_a   1.000
_cell.length_b   1.000
_cell.length_c   1.000
_cell.angle_alpha   90.00
_cell.angle_beta   90.00
_cell.angle_gamma   90.00
#
_symmetry.space_group_name_H-M   'P 1'
#
loop_
_entity.id
_entity.type
_entity.pdbx_description
1 polymer ?
#
loop_
_entity_poly.entity_id
_entity_poly.type
_entity_poly.pdbx_seq_one_letter_code
_entity_poly.pdbx_strand_id
1 'polypeptide(L)'
;MIIITGKNRRTGYRFTNNQLQDFFKGKALKLKRPPSKREIDADPELPSYSTYLRRFGGKSNICNILQIDNIPADIHRQLCQDCTLNPTSCNQDPFDCASEANLYYRSTNSRKLI
;
A
#
# COMPACT_ATOMS: atom_id res chain seq x y z
N MET A 1 10.16 5.99 -26.24
CA MET A 1 9.22 5.14 -25.48
C MET A 1 9.83 3.75 -25.38
N ILE A 2 10.21 3.29 -24.19
CA ILE A 2 10.74 1.94 -24.02
C ILE A 2 9.67 1.13 -23.29
N ILE A 3 9.09 0.19 -24.02
CA ILE A 3 8.15 -0.82 -23.54
C ILE A 3 9.01 -1.94 -22.92
N ILE A 4 8.87 -2.23 -21.63
CA ILE A 4 9.50 -3.41 -21.01
C ILE A 4 8.39 -4.37 -20.59
N THR A 5 7.96 -5.18 -21.54
CA THR A 5 7.09 -6.35 -21.33
C THR A 5 7.94 -7.55 -20.93
N GLY A 6 7.57 -8.24 -19.85
CA GLY A 6 7.87 -9.66 -19.66
C GLY A 6 8.87 -10.00 -18.55
N LYS A 7 8.42 -10.86 -17.62
CA LYS A 7 9.22 -11.50 -16.56
C LYS A 7 10.48 -12.15 -17.15
N ASN A 8 11.62 -11.48 -17.02
CA ASN A 8 12.94 -11.99 -17.38
C ASN A 8 13.40 -13.03 -16.34
N ARG A 9 13.00 -14.28 -16.53
CA ARG A 9 13.59 -15.42 -15.82
C ARG A 9 14.98 -15.65 -16.42
N ARG A 10 16.03 -15.32 -15.65
CA ARG A 10 17.48 -15.52 -15.92
C ARG A 10 18.19 -14.33 -16.56
N THR A 11 18.49 -13.32 -15.75
CA THR A 11 19.78 -12.61 -15.74
C THR A 11 19.88 -11.87 -14.41
N GLY A 12 21.09 -11.69 -13.87
CA GLY A 12 21.35 -11.08 -12.56
C GLY A 12 21.04 -9.59 -12.49
N TYR A 13 19.87 -9.15 -12.94
CA TYR A 13 19.42 -7.77 -12.84
C TYR A 13 19.22 -7.42 -11.36
N ARG A 14 20.18 -6.66 -10.80
CA ARG A 14 20.13 -6.20 -9.42
C ARG A 14 19.33 -4.91 -9.37
N PHE A 15 18.08 -5.00 -8.95
CA PHE A 15 17.32 -3.82 -8.57
C PHE A 15 18.04 -3.08 -7.43
N THR A 16 18.15 -1.77 -7.58
CA THR A 16 18.54 -0.89 -6.48
C THR A 16 17.41 -0.81 -5.46
N ASN A 17 17.72 -0.41 -4.24
CA ASN A 17 16.68 -0.26 -3.21
C ASN A 17 15.61 0.78 -3.64
N ASN A 18 16.03 1.87 -4.30
CA ASN A 18 15.12 2.91 -4.78
C ASN A 18 14.17 2.38 -5.86
N GLN A 19 14.67 1.60 -6.82
CA GLN A 19 13.80 0.99 -7.84
C GLN A 19 12.75 0.07 -7.23
N LEU A 20 13.12 -0.76 -6.26
CA LEU A 20 12.16 -1.62 -5.57
C LEU A 20 11.11 -0.78 -4.84
N GLN A 21 11.53 0.27 -4.14
CA GLN A 21 10.65 1.22 -3.48
C GLN A 21 9.66 1.87 -4.46
N ASP A 22 10.13 2.33 -5.62
CA ASP A 22 9.30 2.94 -6.66
C ASP A 22 8.26 1.97 -7.21
N PHE A 23 8.66 0.72 -7.49
CA PHE A 23 7.75 -0.33 -7.92
C PHE A 23 6.67 -0.63 -6.88
N PHE A 24 7.07 -0.75 -5.61
CA PHE A 24 6.14 -1.01 -4.52
C PHE A 24 5.16 0.16 -4.33
N LYS A 25 5.68 1.39 -4.34
CA LYS A 25 4.89 2.62 -4.22
C LYS A 25 3.91 2.76 -5.38
N GLY A 26 4.36 2.54 -6.62
CA GLY A 26 3.51 2.60 -7.81
C GLY A 26 2.37 1.59 -7.74
N LYS A 27 2.64 0.36 -7.29
CA LYS A 27 1.57 -0.64 -7.09
C LYS A 27 0.65 -0.25 -5.94
N ALA A 28 1.18 0.29 -4.85
CA ALA A 28 0.39 0.74 -3.70
C ALA A 28 -0.57 1.87 -4.08
N LEU A 29 -0.11 2.84 -4.87
CA LEU A 29 -0.95 3.92 -5.40
C LEU A 29 -2.07 3.39 -6.30
N LYS A 30 -1.76 2.43 -7.19
CA LYS A 30 -2.77 1.80 -8.05
C LYS A 30 -3.85 1.06 -7.25
N LEU A 31 -3.46 0.42 -6.15
CA LEU A 31 -4.38 -0.30 -5.27
C LEU A 31 -5.01 0.60 -4.19
N LYS A 32 -4.56 1.85 -4.08
CA LYS A 32 -4.80 2.76 -2.94
C LYS A 32 -4.43 2.18 -1.57
N ARG A 33 -3.73 1.06 -1.50
CA ARG A 33 -3.29 0.38 -0.27
C ARG A 33 -1.98 -0.36 -0.49
N PRO A 34 -1.24 -0.71 0.57
CA PRO A 34 -0.07 -1.56 0.43
C PRO A 34 -0.39 -2.89 -0.27
N PRO A 35 0.35 -3.27 -1.32
CA PRO A 35 0.12 -4.52 -2.03
C PRO A 35 0.45 -5.72 -1.15
N SER A 36 -0.33 -6.79 -1.29
CA SER A 36 -0.08 -8.08 -0.64
C SER A 36 0.97 -8.89 -1.40
N LYS A 37 1.54 -9.90 -0.74
CA LYS A 37 2.49 -10.85 -1.37
C LYS A 37 1.92 -11.44 -2.67
N ARG A 38 0.66 -11.89 -2.63
CA ARG A 38 0.00 -12.51 -3.81
C ARG A 38 -0.13 -11.52 -4.97
N GLU A 39 -0.45 -10.26 -4.68
CA GLU A 39 -0.58 -9.22 -5.70
C GLU A 39 0.76 -8.82 -6.31
N ILE A 40 1.83 -8.83 -5.51
CA ILE A 40 3.20 -8.60 -5.99
C ILE A 40 3.65 -9.75 -6.89
N ASP A 41 3.49 -10.99 -6.43
CA ASP A 41 3.95 -12.16 -7.19
C ASP A 41 3.13 -12.41 -8.47
N ALA A 42 1.83 -12.05 -8.45
CA ALA A 42 0.95 -12.15 -9.62
C ALA A 42 1.32 -11.14 -10.71
N ASP A 43 1.82 -9.96 -10.35
CA ASP A 43 2.19 -8.92 -11.31
C ASP A 43 3.47 -9.30 -12.08
N PRO A 44 3.43 -9.35 -13.43
CA PRO A 44 4.63 -9.62 -14.23
C PRO A 44 5.63 -8.46 -14.28
N GLU A 45 5.19 -7.23 -14.00
CA GLU A 45 6.05 -6.04 -14.02
C GLU A 45 6.81 -5.85 -12.70
N LEU A 46 6.41 -6.54 -11.64
CA LEU A 46 7.04 -6.45 -10.33
C LEU A 46 8.07 -7.56 -10.11
N PRO A 47 9.16 -7.25 -9.37
CA PRO A 47 10.02 -8.26 -8.77
C PRO A 47 9.22 -9.16 -7.81
N SER A 48 9.67 -10.40 -7.63
CA SER A 48 9.05 -11.31 -6.66
C SER A 48 9.06 -10.73 -5.25
N TYR A 49 8.06 -11.05 -4.45
CA TYR A 49 7.99 -10.65 -3.05
C TYR A 49 9.22 -11.08 -2.24
N SER A 50 9.82 -12.22 -2.59
CA SER A 50 11.07 -12.68 -1.97
C SER A 50 12.23 -11.69 -2.12
N THR A 51 12.27 -10.91 -3.21
CA THR A 51 13.27 -9.86 -3.44
C THR A 51 13.09 -8.72 -2.42
N TYR A 52 11.84 -8.30 -2.21
CA TYR A 52 11.46 -7.29 -1.22
C TYR A 52 11.75 -7.74 0.21
N LEU A 53 11.39 -8.99 0.53
CA LEU A 53 11.61 -9.59 1.84
C LEU A 53 13.10 -9.59 2.21
N ARG A 54 13.97 -10.02 1.29
CA ARG A 54 15.43 -10.07 1.53
C ARG A 54 16.05 -8.68 1.72
N ARG A 55 15.51 -7.66 1.03
CA ARG A 55 16.09 -6.31 1.03
C ARG A 55 15.59 -5.44 2.18
N PHE A 56 14.33 -5.56 2.55
CA PHE A 56 13.67 -4.66 3.48
C PHE A 56 13.11 -5.36 4.72
N GLY A 57 13.09 -6.69 4.77
CA GLY A 57 12.55 -7.45 5.90
C GLY A 57 11.03 -7.63 5.87
N GLY A 58 10.37 -7.27 4.76
CA GLY A 58 8.95 -7.58 4.52
C GLY A 58 8.07 -6.34 4.36
N LYS A 59 6.76 -6.58 4.16
CA LYS A 59 5.78 -5.53 3.82
C LYS A 59 5.76 -4.38 4.83
N SER A 60 5.70 -4.69 6.13
CA SER A 60 5.58 -3.68 7.19
C SER A 60 6.75 -2.71 7.20
N ASN A 61 7.97 -3.22 7.00
CA ASN A 61 9.17 -2.37 6.94
C ASN A 61 9.19 -1.48 5.71
N ILE A 62 8.75 -2.00 4.55
CA ILE A 62 8.64 -1.20 3.32
C ILE A 62 7.62 -0.08 3.50
N CYS A 63 6.46 -0.38 4.09
CA CYS A 63 5.46 0.63 4.42
C CYS A 63 6.02 1.70 5.36
N ASN A 64 6.78 1.30 6.39
CA ASN A 64 7.40 2.24 7.33
C ASN A 64 8.43 3.15 6.61
N ILE A 65 9.31 2.57 5.80
CA ILE A 65 10.31 3.33 5.03
C ILE A 65 9.63 4.32 4.06
N LEU A 66 8.56 3.89 3.41
CA LEU A 66 7.83 4.70 2.43
C LEU A 66 6.78 5.63 3.05
N GLN A 67 6.61 5.59 4.38
CA GLN A 67 5.54 6.30 5.09
C GLN A 67 4.16 6.05 4.47
N ILE A 68 3.91 4.81 4.02
CA ILE A 68 2.60 4.40 3.48
C ILE A 68 1.80 3.81 4.63
N ASP A 69 0.70 4.46 4.97
CA ASP A 69 -0.22 3.96 5.98
C ASP A 69 -0.87 2.65 5.51
N ASN A 70 -0.67 1.59 6.28
CA ASN A 70 -1.32 0.30 6.06
C ASN A 70 -2.68 0.30 6.78
N ILE A 71 -3.58 1.16 6.32
CA ILE A 71 -4.92 1.32 6.90
C ILE A 71 -5.74 0.06 6.58
N PRO A 72 -6.28 -0.64 7.59
CA PRO A 72 -7.20 -1.74 7.38
C PRO A 72 -8.48 -1.29 6.67
N ALA A 73 -9.03 -2.16 5.80
CA ALA A 73 -10.28 -1.89 5.08
C ALA A 73 -11.45 -1.50 6.00
N ASP A 74 -11.48 -2.05 7.21
CA ASP A 74 -12.53 -1.78 8.20
C ASP A 74 -12.54 -0.32 8.67
N ILE A 75 -11.38 0.35 8.71
CA ILE A 75 -11.27 1.77 9.06
C ILE A 75 -11.90 2.63 7.96
N HIS A 76 -11.68 2.31 6.69
CA HIS A 76 -12.30 3.03 5.58
C HIS A 76 -13.83 2.97 5.63
N ARG A 77 -14.40 1.83 6.05
CA ARG A 77 -15.85 1.70 6.22
C ARG A 77 -16.38 2.56 7.36
N GLN A 78 -15.69 2.58 8.50
CA GLN A 78 -16.06 3.43 9.63
C GLN A 78 -15.97 4.92 9.27
N LEU A 79 -14.98 5.31 8.47
CA LEU A 79 -14.80 6.69 8.03
C LEU A 79 -16.04 7.22 7.27
N CYS A 80 -16.61 6.40 6.39
CA CYS A 80 -17.83 6.77 5.67
C CYS A 80 -19.06 6.79 6.59
N GLN A 81 -19.14 5.92 7.60
CA GLN A 81 -20.25 5.88 8.56
C GLN A 81 -20.25 7.11 9.47
N ASP A 82 -19.06 7.55 9.91
CA ASP A 82 -18.87 8.72 10.77
C ASP A 82 -18.80 10.04 9.99
N CYS A 83 -19.00 10.01 8.66
CA CYS A 83 -18.92 11.20 7.81
C CYS A 83 -20.03 12.20 8.18
N THR A 84 -19.63 13.36 8.73
CA THR A 84 -20.55 14.44 9.14
C THR A 84 -21.19 15.17 7.97
N LEU A 85 -20.62 15.06 6.76
CA LEU A 85 -21.10 15.74 5.57
C LEU A 85 -22.25 14.99 4.90
N ASN A 86 -22.09 13.69 4.59
CA ASN A 86 -23.12 12.87 3.93
C ASN A 86 -22.77 11.36 3.97
N PRO A 87 -23.22 10.58 4.97
CA PRO A 87 -22.82 9.18 5.15
C PRO A 87 -23.34 8.21 4.07
N THR A 88 -24.36 8.60 3.30
CA THR A 88 -25.04 7.74 2.29
C THR A 88 -24.98 8.26 0.85
N SER A 89 -24.61 9.52 0.62
CA SER A 89 -24.54 10.14 -0.71
C SER A 89 -23.16 10.69 -1.07
N CYS A 90 -22.17 10.49 -0.19
CA CYS A 90 -20.77 10.79 -0.50
C CYS A 90 -20.27 9.82 -1.58
N ASN A 91 -19.96 10.37 -2.76
CA ASN A 91 -19.35 9.63 -3.87
C ASN A 91 -17.82 9.81 -3.90
N GLN A 92 -17.22 10.24 -2.80
CA GLN A 92 -15.77 10.36 -2.66
C GLN A 92 -15.16 9.01 -2.29
N ASP A 93 -13.92 8.81 -2.72
CA ASP A 93 -13.22 7.59 -2.41
C ASP A 93 -12.76 7.58 -0.93
N PRO A 94 -13.09 6.53 -0.16
CA PRO A 94 -12.74 6.44 1.25
C PRO A 94 -11.23 6.52 1.54
N PHE A 95 -10.37 6.24 0.55
CA PHE A 95 -8.92 6.41 0.69
C PHE A 95 -8.50 7.88 0.64
N ASP A 96 -9.16 8.69 -0.19
CA ASP A 96 -8.87 10.11 -0.29
C ASP A 96 -9.25 10.81 1.02
N CYS A 97 -10.41 10.46 1.59
CA CYS A 97 -10.83 10.92 2.92
C CYS A 97 -9.93 10.38 4.05
N ALA A 98 -9.37 9.18 3.92
CA ALA A 98 -8.52 8.59 4.96
C ALA A 98 -7.17 9.31 5.11
N SER A 99 -6.68 9.93 4.03
CA SER A 99 -5.46 10.74 4.06
C SER A 99 -5.59 11.96 4.99
N GLU A 100 -6.79 12.55 5.07
CA GLU A 100 -7.14 13.63 6.01
C GLU A 100 -7.45 13.08 7.42
N ALA A 101 -7.99 11.87 7.52
CA ALA A 101 -8.48 11.27 8.77
C ALA A 101 -7.39 10.60 9.64
N ASN A 102 -6.12 10.69 9.26
CA ASN A 102 -5.01 10.07 10.01
C ASN A 102 -4.93 10.56 11.48
N LEU A 103 -5.47 11.75 11.76
CA LEU A 103 -5.60 12.31 13.12
C LEU A 103 -6.76 11.70 13.94
N TYR A 104 -7.84 11.27 13.28
CA TYR A 104 -9.05 10.75 13.95
C TYR A 104 -8.83 9.35 14.53
N TYR A 105 -8.05 8.48 13.88
CA TYR A 105 -7.87 7.10 14.33
C TYR A 105 -6.70 6.86 15.29
N ARG A 106 -5.67 7.73 15.31
CA ARG A 106 -4.63 7.70 16.37
C ARG A 106 -5.23 7.95 17.76
N SER A 107 -6.35 8.67 17.84
CA SER A 107 -7.03 8.96 19.10
C SER A 107 -8.03 7.88 19.53
N THR A 108 -8.71 7.20 18.59
CA THR A 108 -9.74 6.19 18.90
C THR A 108 -9.19 4.78 19.15
N ASN A 109 -8.06 4.40 18.53
CA ASN A 109 -7.50 3.04 18.64
C ASN A 109 -6.60 2.82 19.87
N SER A 110 -6.30 3.88 20.64
CA SER A 110 -5.53 3.81 21.90
C SER A 110 -6.27 3.12 23.05
N ARG A 111 -7.50 2.62 22.82
CA ARG A 111 -8.34 1.93 23.82
C ARG A 111 -8.41 0.39 23.64
N LYS A 112 -7.64 -0.18 22.70
CA LYS A 112 -7.60 -1.65 22.47
C LYS A 112 -6.19 -2.26 22.58
N LEU A 113 -5.37 -1.73 23.49
CA LEU A 113 -4.24 -2.48 24.04
C LEU A 113 -4.64 -2.92 25.45
N ILE A 114 -5.32 -4.06 25.54
CA ILE A 114 -5.46 -4.86 26.76
C ILE A 114 -4.70 -6.15 26.51
#